data_AF-A0A6L7TTK2-F1
#
_entry.id   AF-A0A6L7TTK2-F1
#
_cell.length_a   1.000
_cell.length_b   1.000
_cell.length_c   1.000
_cell.angle_alpha   90.00
_cell.angle_beta   90.00
_cell.angle_gamma   90.00
#
_symmetry.space_group_name_H-M   'P 1'
#
loop_
_entity.id
_entity.type
_entity.pdbx_description
1 polymer ?
#
loop_
_entity_poly.entity_id
_entity_poly.type
_entity_poly.pdbx_seq_one_letter_code
_entity_poly.pdbx_strand_id
1 'polypeptide(L)'
;MTMQLNYDRSLHEKEHLAGPFEVTAEMIAAVNSSLGEQGTAFTSDDGAKGQGFRGMIAPPTLCSLYVREVQLPDIGLEFGRTQMHAGQRVQPIAPIYAGDRITASSHLKEVYAKTGRSGTMVFVVWETTFR
;
A
#
# COMPACT_ATOMS: atom_id res chain seq x y z
N MET A 1 27.90 2.22 -18.38
CA MET A 1 27.83 3.50 -17.65
C MET A 1 26.57 3.49 -16.81
N THR A 2 26.67 3.64 -15.49
CA THR A 2 25.50 3.77 -14.61
C THR A 2 24.92 5.16 -14.78
N MET A 3 23.62 5.25 -15.08
CA MET A 3 22.92 6.53 -15.20
C MET A 3 22.88 7.21 -13.83
N GLN A 4 23.40 8.44 -13.74
CA GLN A 4 23.32 9.22 -12.52
C GLN A 4 21.91 9.83 -12.42
N LEU A 5 21.23 9.57 -11.31
CA LEU A 5 19.89 10.09 -11.02
C LEU A 5 20.00 11.28 -10.07
N ASN A 6 19.41 12.42 -10.46
CA ASN A 6 19.31 13.62 -9.64
C ASN A 6 17.91 13.71 -9.02
N TYR A 7 17.86 13.75 -7.68
CA TYR A 7 16.65 13.83 -6.85
C TYR A 7 17.06 14.10 -5.38
N ASP A 8 16.10 14.51 -4.53
CA ASP A 8 16.31 14.70 -3.10
C ASP A 8 16.51 13.35 -2.38
N ARG A 9 17.77 13.05 -2.05
CA ARG A 9 18.15 11.83 -1.32
C ARG A 9 17.85 11.90 0.17
N SER A 10 17.57 13.07 0.74
CA SER A 10 17.25 13.20 2.17
C SER A 10 15.93 12.52 2.55
N LEU A 11 15.07 12.25 1.57
CA LEU A 11 13.77 11.61 1.77
C LEU A 11 13.86 10.11 2.10
N HIS A 12 15.01 9.48 1.88
CA HIS A 12 15.24 8.09 2.30
C HIS A 12 15.19 7.92 3.83
N GLU A 13 15.49 8.99 4.57
CA GLU A 13 15.58 8.98 6.03
C GLU A 13 14.35 9.61 6.70
N LYS A 14 13.34 10.02 5.92
CA LYS A 14 12.15 10.70 6.43
C LYS A 14 10.94 9.80 6.34
N GLU A 15 10.24 9.68 7.46
CA GLU A 15 8.95 9.02 7.54
C GLU A 15 7.81 10.03 7.34
N HIS A 16 6.84 9.63 6.54
CA HIS A 16 5.62 10.35 6.24
C HIS A 16 4.45 9.58 6.85
N LEU A 17 3.76 10.21 7.80
CA LEU A 17 2.73 9.55 8.61
C LEU A 17 1.32 9.90 8.12
N ALA A 18 0.39 8.96 8.25
CA ALA A 18 -1.03 9.21 8.07
C ALA A 18 -1.89 8.31 8.97
N GLY A 19 -3.16 8.71 9.13
CA GLY A 19 -4.11 8.08 10.03
C GLY A 19 -4.10 8.70 11.44
N PRO A 20 -4.66 8.00 12.45
CA PRO A 20 -5.22 6.66 12.36
C PRO A 20 -6.48 6.61 11.48
N PHE A 21 -6.58 5.55 10.67
CA PHE A 21 -7.74 5.22 9.86
C PHE A 21 -8.60 4.22 10.61
N GLU A 22 -9.88 4.54 10.79
CA GLU A 22 -10.84 3.62 11.36
C GLU A 22 -11.30 2.62 10.29
N VAL A 23 -11.23 1.34 10.61
CA VAL A 23 -11.77 0.26 9.78
C VAL A 23 -13.16 -0.09 10.26
N THR A 24 -14.18 0.12 9.44
CA THR A 24 -15.57 -0.21 9.79
C THR A 24 -16.02 -1.51 9.13
N ALA A 25 -17.08 -2.12 9.67
CA ALA A 25 -17.66 -3.35 9.09
C ALA A 25 -18.20 -3.10 7.68
N GLU A 26 -18.78 -1.92 7.44
CA GLU A 26 -19.31 -1.51 6.13
C GLU A 26 -18.17 -1.38 5.11
N MET A 27 -17.03 -0.82 5.52
CA MET A 27 -15.85 -0.73 4.66
C MET A 27 -15.34 -2.13 4.28
N ILE A 28 -15.22 -3.04 5.26
CA ILE A 28 -14.80 -4.42 5.00
C ILE A 28 -15.76 -5.10 4.02
N ALA A 29 -17.07 -5.01 4.27
CA ALA A 29 -18.08 -5.61 3.41
C ALA A 29 -18.02 -5.04 1.98
N ALA A 30 -17.89 -3.73 1.85
CA ALA A 30 -17.81 -3.07 0.54
C ALA A 30 -16.58 -3.51 -0.25
N VAL A 31 -15.41 -3.63 0.39
CA VAL A 31 -14.17 -4.04 -0.29
C VAL A 31 -14.18 -5.53 -0.63
N ASN A 32 -14.63 -6.39 0.29
CA ASN A 32 -14.80 -7.83 0.01
C ASN A 32 -15.74 -8.04 -1.18
N SER A 33 -16.87 -7.33 -1.21
CA SER A 33 -17.81 -7.38 -2.34
C SER A 33 -17.18 -6.87 -3.64
N SER A 34 -16.46 -5.75 -3.60
CA SER A 34 -15.83 -5.13 -4.77
C SER A 34 -14.73 -5.99 -5.39
N LEU A 35 -14.01 -6.76 -4.57
CA LEU A 35 -12.99 -7.71 -5.02
C LEU A 35 -13.58 -9.09 -5.37
N GLY A 36 -14.88 -9.30 -5.14
CA GLY A 36 -15.56 -10.55 -5.43
C GLY A 36 -15.17 -11.70 -4.50
N GLU A 37 -14.75 -11.40 -3.26
CA GLU A 37 -14.41 -12.41 -2.26
C GLU A 37 -15.62 -13.29 -1.94
N GLN A 38 -15.45 -14.62 -2.03
CA GLN A 38 -16.53 -15.59 -1.80
C GLN A 38 -16.32 -16.46 -0.56
N GLY A 39 -15.11 -16.46 0.01
CA GLY A 39 -14.80 -17.27 1.18
C GLY A 39 -15.64 -16.84 2.38
N THR A 40 -16.13 -17.79 3.17
CA THR A 40 -17.01 -17.49 4.31
C THR A 40 -16.37 -16.63 5.39
N ALA A 41 -15.04 -16.56 5.44
CA ALA A 41 -14.31 -15.64 6.31
C ALA A 41 -14.43 -14.15 5.89
N PHE A 42 -14.73 -13.89 4.61
CA PHE A 42 -14.88 -12.54 4.04
C PHE A 42 -16.34 -12.12 3.89
N THR A 43 -17.29 -13.05 4.01
CA THR A 43 -18.72 -12.80 3.71
C THR A 43 -19.64 -12.97 4.91
N SER A 44 -19.19 -13.59 6.01
CA SER A 44 -19.98 -13.62 7.24
C SER A 44 -19.12 -13.74 8.51
N ASP A 45 -19.61 -13.14 9.60
CA ASP A 45 -18.98 -13.24 10.91
C ASP A 45 -18.94 -14.67 11.43
N ASP A 46 -20.03 -15.42 11.28
CA ASP A 46 -20.10 -16.81 11.75
C ASP A 46 -19.20 -17.73 10.92
N GLY A 47 -19.09 -17.48 9.62
CA GLY A 47 -18.18 -18.18 8.72
C GLY A 47 -16.72 -17.93 9.09
N ALA A 48 -16.38 -16.68 9.41
CA ALA A 48 -15.05 -16.31 9.89
C ALA A 48 -14.73 -16.94 11.25
N LYS A 49 -15.67 -16.88 12.21
CA LYS A 49 -15.53 -17.52 13.53
C LYS A 49 -15.38 -19.02 13.44
N GLY A 50 -16.14 -19.67 12.56
CA GLY A 50 -16.01 -21.10 12.27
C GLY A 50 -14.63 -21.52 11.75
N GLN A 51 -13.86 -20.57 11.21
CA GLN A 51 -12.48 -20.76 10.76
C GLN A 51 -11.43 -20.27 11.77
N GLY A 52 -11.84 -19.83 12.96
CA GLY A 52 -10.95 -19.37 14.04
C GLY A 52 -10.59 -17.89 14.00
N PHE A 53 -11.22 -17.09 13.13
CA PHE A 53 -11.06 -15.63 13.15
C PHE A 53 -11.99 -14.99 14.20
N ARG A 54 -11.68 -13.75 14.60
CA ARG A 54 -12.51 -13.00 15.57
C ARG A 54 -13.87 -12.56 15.01
N GLY A 55 -13.95 -12.39 13.70
CA GLY A 55 -15.09 -11.89 12.93
C GLY A 55 -14.69 -11.80 11.46
N MET A 56 -15.58 -11.28 10.62
CA MET A 56 -15.34 -11.10 9.20
C MET A 56 -14.06 -10.30 8.96
N ILE A 57 -13.17 -10.84 8.13
CA ILE A 57 -11.86 -10.24 7.85
C ILE A 57 -11.91 -9.38 6.59
N ALA A 58 -11.10 -8.33 6.57
CA ALA A 58 -10.83 -7.59 5.35
C ALA A 58 -9.91 -8.39 4.40
N PRO A 59 -9.92 -8.09 3.10
CA PRO A 59 -8.95 -8.66 2.18
C PRO A 59 -7.58 -8.05 2.50
N PRO A 60 -6.47 -8.78 2.31
CA PRO A 60 -5.15 -8.28 2.68
C PRO A 60 -4.73 -6.99 1.96
N THR A 61 -5.40 -6.66 0.85
CA THR A 61 -5.17 -5.46 0.05
C THR A 61 -5.88 -4.21 0.55
N LEU A 62 -6.74 -4.30 1.58
CA LEU A 62 -7.49 -3.16 2.15
C LEU A 62 -6.58 -1.94 2.38
N CYS A 63 -5.41 -2.14 3.01
CA CYS A 63 -4.48 -1.05 3.34
C CYS A 63 -3.98 -0.27 2.11
N SER A 64 -4.09 -0.83 0.91
CA SER A 64 -3.74 -0.12 -0.33
C SER A 64 -4.60 1.13 -0.55
N LEU A 65 -5.81 1.17 0.02
CA LEU A 65 -6.68 2.35 0.00
C LEU A 65 -6.04 3.52 0.74
N TYR A 66 -5.34 3.23 1.85
CA TYR A 66 -4.73 4.24 2.71
C TYR A 66 -3.35 4.71 2.24
N VAL A 67 -2.69 3.99 1.32
CA VAL A 67 -1.39 4.42 0.77
C VAL A 67 -1.48 5.82 0.16
N ARG A 68 -2.61 6.15 -0.48
CA ARG A 68 -2.85 7.46 -1.09
C ARG A 68 -3.11 8.58 -0.09
N GLU A 69 -3.46 8.23 1.15
CA GLU A 69 -3.69 9.20 2.22
C GLU A 69 -2.36 9.66 2.87
N VAL A 70 -1.25 8.97 2.59
CA VAL A 70 0.07 9.43 2.99
C VAL A 70 0.51 10.52 2.01
N GLN A 71 0.70 11.74 2.54
CA GLN A 71 1.17 12.88 1.75
C GLN A 71 2.68 12.74 1.48
N LEU A 72 3.01 12.09 0.37
CA LEU A 72 4.38 11.91 -0.09
C LEU A 72 4.85 13.16 -0.85
N PRO A 73 6.03 13.72 -0.53
CA PRO A 73 6.58 14.87 -1.24
C PRO A 73 7.02 14.47 -2.66
N ASP A 74 7.08 15.46 -3.55
CA ASP A 74 7.85 15.30 -4.79
C ASP A 74 9.34 15.17 -4.43
N ILE A 75 9.98 14.14 -4.96
CA ILE A 75 11.41 13.90 -4.74
C ILE A 75 12.29 14.77 -5.65
N GLY A 76 11.70 15.55 -6.56
CA GLY A 76 12.44 16.39 -7.50
C GLY A 76 13.24 15.58 -8.51
N LEU A 77 12.71 14.44 -8.95
CA LEU A 77 13.39 13.56 -9.90
C LEU A 77 13.51 14.22 -11.27
N GLU A 78 14.73 14.49 -11.71
CA GLU A 78 15.02 15.05 -13.03
C GLU A 78 15.05 13.96 -14.11
N PHE A 79 13.92 13.25 -14.30
CA PHE A 79 13.80 12.21 -15.34
C PHE A 79 12.36 12.05 -15.83
N GLY A 80 12.19 12.14 -17.16
CA GLY A 80 10.89 11.94 -17.81
C GLY A 80 9.85 13.03 -17.48
N ARG A 81 8.66 12.91 -18.06
CA ARG A 81 7.52 13.83 -17.84
C ARG A 81 6.20 13.12 -17.54
N THR A 82 6.21 11.79 -17.61
CA THR A 82 5.04 10.93 -17.44
C THR A 82 5.35 9.92 -16.36
N GLN A 83 4.39 9.74 -15.45
CA GLN A 83 4.47 8.77 -14.37
C GLN A 83 3.35 7.75 -14.51
N MET A 84 3.63 6.50 -14.15
CA MET A 84 2.66 5.41 -14.13
C MET A 84 2.88 4.58 -12.88
N HIS A 85 1.82 3.93 -12.40
CA HIS A 85 1.95 2.97 -11.32
C HIS A 85 2.65 1.69 -11.84
N ALA A 86 3.94 1.54 -11.54
CA ALA A 86 4.75 0.43 -12.04
C ALA A 86 4.38 -0.93 -11.43
N GLY A 87 3.89 -0.94 -10.18
CA GLY A 87 3.52 -2.16 -9.48
C GLY A 87 3.43 -1.94 -7.97
N GLN A 88 2.79 -2.87 -7.29
CA GLN A 88 2.66 -2.87 -5.83
C GLN A 88 2.89 -4.29 -5.31
N ARG A 89 3.58 -4.41 -4.17
CA ARG A 89 3.71 -5.65 -3.40
C ARG A 89 3.07 -5.45 -2.04
N VAL A 90 2.14 -6.33 -1.68
CA VAL A 90 1.50 -6.34 -0.36
C VAL A 90 1.99 -7.58 0.39
N GLN A 91 2.43 -7.37 1.64
CA GLN A 91 2.82 -8.45 2.55
C GLN A 91 1.89 -8.45 3.76
N PRO A 92 0.90 -9.37 3.81
CA PRO A 92 -0.01 -9.47 4.94
C PRO A 92 0.72 -10.01 6.17
N ILE A 93 0.51 -9.38 7.33
CA ILE A 93 1.13 -9.80 8.61
C ILE A 93 0.08 -10.33 9.59
N ALA A 94 -1.11 -9.73 9.61
CA ALA A 94 -2.24 -10.14 10.44
C ALA A 94 -3.57 -9.84 9.73
N PRO A 95 -4.67 -10.53 10.08
CA PRO A 95 -6.01 -10.16 9.64
C PRO A 95 -6.42 -8.78 10.17
N ILE A 96 -7.22 -8.05 9.39
CA ILE A 96 -7.78 -6.75 9.76
C ILE A 96 -9.27 -6.95 10.07
N TYR A 97 -9.72 -6.36 11.18
CA TYR A 97 -11.08 -6.44 11.68
C TYR A 97 -11.75 -5.06 11.75
N ALA A 98 -13.07 -5.07 11.76
CA ALA A 98 -13.84 -3.87 12.10
C ALA A 98 -13.49 -3.41 13.53
N GLY A 99 -13.37 -2.10 13.71
CA GLY A 99 -12.91 -1.45 14.93
C GLY A 99 -11.39 -1.26 15.04
N ASP A 100 -10.61 -1.85 14.12
CA ASP A 100 -9.17 -1.60 14.08
C ASP A 100 -8.89 -0.13 13.70
N ARG A 101 -7.80 0.42 14.27
CA ARG A 101 -7.31 1.78 14.00
C ARG A 101 -5.91 1.68 13.43
N ILE A 102 -5.81 1.81 12.11
CA ILE A 102 -4.56 1.57 11.38
C ILE A 102 -3.83 2.89 11.15
N THR A 103 -2.54 2.93 11.45
CA THR A 103 -1.63 4.03 11.11
C THR A 103 -0.72 3.62 9.96
N ALA A 104 -0.34 4.59 9.12
CA ALA A 104 0.59 4.38 8.02
C ALA A 104 1.87 5.20 8.24
N SER A 105 3.01 4.61 7.89
CA SER A 105 4.33 5.24 7.89
C SER A 105 5.02 4.88 6.58
N SER A 106 5.31 5.88 5.75
CA SER A 106 5.96 5.69 4.46
C SER A 106 7.28 6.43 4.37
N HIS A 107 8.28 5.80 3.75
CA HIS A 107 9.55 6.44 3.41
C HIS A 107 9.97 6.09 1.98
N LEU A 108 10.87 6.89 1.42
CA LEU A 108 11.47 6.61 0.12
C LEU A 108 12.43 5.44 0.29
N LYS A 109 12.11 4.29 -0.29
CA LYS A 109 12.92 3.08 -0.14
C LYS A 109 14.04 3.00 -1.16
N GLU A 110 13.74 3.29 -2.43
CA GLU A 110 14.70 3.14 -3.51
C GLU A 110 14.35 4.01 -4.71
N VAL A 111 15.37 4.51 -5.41
CA VAL A 111 15.23 5.10 -6.74
C VAL A 111 16.28 4.50 -7.67
N TYR A 112 15.84 3.83 -8.73
CA TYR A 112 16.75 3.14 -9.65
C TYR A 112 16.27 3.20 -11.11
N ALA A 113 17.21 3.03 -12.04
CA ALA A 113 16.91 3.01 -13.48
C ALA A 113 16.99 1.58 -14.05
N LYS A 114 16.14 1.27 -15.03
CA LYS A 114 16.29 0.08 -15.90
C LYS A 114 16.17 0.52 -17.36
N THR A 115 17.11 0.05 -18.18
CA THR A 115 17.12 0.32 -19.62
C THR A 115 16.77 -0.95 -20.38
N GLY A 116 15.69 -0.90 -21.16
CA GLY A 116 15.27 -1.96 -22.06
C GLY A 116 15.29 -1.52 -23.51
N ARG A 117 14.73 -2.37 -24.40
CA ARG A 117 14.64 -2.09 -25.85
C ARG A 117 13.85 -0.81 -26.17
N SER A 118 12.88 -0.45 -25.34
CA SER A 118 12.01 0.72 -25.50
C SER A 118 12.54 1.98 -24.79
N GLY A 119 13.77 1.93 -24.27
CA GLY A 119 14.39 3.04 -23.56
C GLY A 119 14.53 2.81 -22.06
N THR A 120 14.91 3.87 -21.35
CA THR A 120 15.13 3.86 -19.90
C THR A 120 13.86 4.23 -19.15
N MET A 121 13.57 3.51 -18.08
CA MET A 121 12.59 3.86 -17.06
C MET A 121 13.29 4.07 -15.73
N VAL A 122 12.81 5.04 -14.95
CA VAL A 122 13.23 5.23 -13.56
C VAL A 122 12.08 4.84 -12.65
N PHE A 123 12.39 4.05 -11.63
CA PHE A 123 11.45 3.57 -10.63
C PHE A 123 11.70 4.35 -9.34
N VAL A 124 10.63 4.87 -8.77
CA VAL A 124 10.60 5.46 -7.43
C VAL A 124 9.79 4.50 -6.56
N VAL A 125 10.43 3.92 -5.56
CA VAL A 125 9.83 2.93 -4.67
C VAL A 125 9.61 3.56 -3.31
N TRP A 126 8.35 3.65 -2.91
CA TRP A 126 7.94 3.99 -1.56
C TRP A 126 7.57 2.71 -0.82
N GLU A 127 8.02 2.56 0.41
CA GLU A 127 7.59 1.47 1.29
C GLU A 127 6.69 2.04 2.37
N THR A 128 5.57 1.37 2.63
CA THR A 128 4.60 1.79 3.65
C THR A 128 4.40 0.66 4.64
N THR A 129 4.60 0.95 5.92
CA THR A 129 4.30 0.04 7.02
C THR A 129 2.99 0.46 7.68
N PHE A 130 2.08 -0.50 7.81
CA PHE A 130 0.81 -0.33 8.53
C PHE A 130 0.91 -0.96 9.93
N ARG A 131 0.38 -0.26 10.94
CA ARG A 131 0.35 -0.71 12.33
C ARG A 131 -1.00 -0.42 12.95
#